data_AF-A0A354IZW2-F1
#
_entry.id   AF-A0A354IZW2-F1
#
_cell.length_a   1.000
_cell.length_b   1.000
_cell.length_c   1.000
_cell.angle_alpha   90.00
_cell.angle_beta   90.00
_cell.angle_gamma   90.00
#
_symmetry.space_group_name_H-M   'P 1'
#
loop_
_entity.id
_entity.type
_entity.pdbx_description
1 polymer ?
#
loop_
_entity_poly.entity_id
_entity_poly.type
_entity_poly.pdbx_seq_one_letter_code
_entity_poly.pdbx_strand_id
1 'polypeptide(L)' 'MPRGASPKREREAKKLERKFKKEKRYKGREDEVAARIVNKQRAAAGETKTKHKPKRRTASRRKSRSSHARTRRSTAKKS' A
#
# COMPACT_ATOMS: atom_id res chain seq x y z
N MET A 1 -14.58 3.40 -4.60
CA MET A 1 -13.95 3.07 -5.91
C MET A 1 -12.44 2.98 -5.78
N PRO A 2 -11.76 1.96 -6.36
CA PRO A 2 -10.31 1.88 -6.30
C PRO A 2 -9.69 3.01 -7.13
N ARG A 3 -9.10 3.99 -6.46
CA ARG A 3 -8.32 5.07 -7.09
C ARG A 3 -7.12 4.44 -7.80
N GLY A 4 -6.89 4.79 -9.07
CA GLY A 4 -5.80 4.24 -9.89
C GLY A 4 -6.14 3.00 -10.72
N ALA A 5 -7.42 2.71 -10.94
CA ALA A 5 -7.84 1.76 -11.97
C ALA A 5 -7.78 2.41 -13.37
N SER A 6 -7.70 1.61 -14.43
CA SER A 6 -7.78 2.17 -15.79
C SER A 6 -9.16 2.82 -16.02
N PRO A 7 -9.29 3.84 -16.89
CA PRO A 7 -10.56 4.52 -17.15
C PRO A 7 -11.71 3.57 -17.53
N LYS A 8 -11.38 2.44 -18.16
CA LYS A 8 -12.33 1.35 -18.46
C LYS A 8 -12.92 0.72 -17.19
N ARG A 9 -12.07 0.38 -16.22
CA ARG A 9 -12.47 -0.27 -14.96
C ARG A 9 -13.29 0.65 -14.06
N GLU A 10 -13.01 1.95 -14.08
CA GLU A 10 -13.82 2.94 -13.35
C GLU A 10 -15.25 3.04 -13.92
N ARG A 11 -15.39 3.02 -15.25
CA ARG A 11 -16.71 3.01 -15.91
C ARG A 11 -17.49 1.73 -15.62
N GLU A 12 -16.82 0.58 -15.62
CA GLU A 12 -17.42 -0.71 -15.25
C GLU A 12 -17.94 -0.71 -13.81
N ALA A 13 -17.14 -0.24 -12.86
CA ALA A 13 -17.53 -0.19 -11.46
C ALA A 13 -18.78 0.69 -11.25
N LYS A 14 -18.82 1.87 -11.87
CA LYS A 14 -20.00 2.77 -11.82
C LYS A 14 -21.25 2.13 -12.46
N LYS A 15 -21.09 1.35 -13.53
CA LYS A 15 -22.21 0.62 -14.15
C LYS A 15 -22.76 -0.46 -13.22
N LEU A 16 -21.89 -1.25 -12.58
CA LEU A 16 -22.29 -2.29 -11.63
C LEU A 16 -22.98 -1.69 -10.40
N GLU A 17 -22.41 -0.63 -9.84
CA GLU A 17 -22.98 0.10 -8.70
C GLU A 17 -24.41 0.59 -9.01
N ARG A 18 -24.61 1.23 -10.17
CA ARG A 18 -25.94 1.68 -10.61
C ARG A 18 -26.93 0.53 -10.79
N LYS A 19 -26.48 -0.61 -11.33
CA LYS A 19 -27.32 -1.81 -11.46
C LYS A 19 -27.73 -2.35 -10.08
N PHE A 20 -26.78 -2.47 -9.15
CA PHE A 20 -27.07 -2.96 -7.80
C PHE A 20 -27.98 -2.03 -7.01
N LYS A 21 -27.85 -0.71 -7.18
CA LYS A 21 -28.76 0.28 -6.57
C LYS A 21 -30.18 0.15 -7.12
N LYS A 22 -30.34 -0.08 -8.42
CA LYS A 22 -31.64 -0.33 -9.06
C LYS A 22 -32.28 -1.64 -8.61
N GLU A 23 -31.50 -2.71 -8.58
CA GLU A 23 -31.95 -4.04 -8.16
C GLU A 23 -32.13 -4.15 -6.63
N LYS A 24 -31.61 -3.18 -5.85
CA LYS A 24 -31.53 -3.18 -4.38
C LYS A 24 -30.91 -4.47 -3.80
N ARG A 25 -30.15 -5.20 -4.61
CA ARG A 25 -29.59 -6.52 -4.29
C ARG A 25 -28.56 -6.49 -3.16
N TYR A 26 -27.88 -5.36 -3.01
CA TYR A 26 -26.82 -5.16 -2.02
C TYR A 26 -27.01 -3.84 -1.26
N LYS A 27 -28.21 -3.61 -0.71
CA LYS A 27 -28.57 -2.35 -0.03
C LYS A 27 -27.50 -1.91 0.97
N GLY A 28 -26.89 -0.74 0.74
CA GLY A 28 -25.86 -0.14 1.59
C GLY A 28 -24.43 -0.65 1.36
N ARG A 29 -24.21 -1.60 0.44
CA ARG A 29 -22.90 -2.18 0.09
C ARG A 29 -22.65 -2.21 -1.42
N GLU A 30 -23.48 -1.54 -2.22
CA GLU A 30 -23.43 -1.58 -3.68
C GLU A 30 -22.06 -1.14 -4.21
N ASP A 31 -21.53 -0.05 -3.64
CA ASP A 31 -20.24 0.53 -4.01
C ASP A 31 -19.06 -0.40 -3.65
N GLU A 32 -19.14 -1.06 -2.49
CA GLU A 32 -18.11 -2.00 -2.02
C GLU A 32 -18.09 -3.26 -2.89
N VAL A 33 -19.27 -3.81 -3.18
CA VAL A 33 -19.41 -5.02 -3.99
C VAL A 33 -18.98 -4.76 -5.43
N ALA A 34 -19.39 -3.63 -6.02
CA ALA A 34 -18.95 -3.22 -7.34
C ALA A 34 -17.42 -3.08 -7.42
N ALA A 35 -16.81 -2.45 -6.41
CA ALA A 35 -15.36 -2.33 -6.32
C ALA A 35 -14.67 -3.70 -6.19
N ARG A 36 -15.20 -4.60 -5.36
CA ARG A 36 -14.65 -5.96 -5.16
C ARG A 36 -14.70 -6.78 -6.44
N ILE A 37 -15.81 -6.71 -7.19
CA ILE A 37 -15.96 -7.40 -8.48
C ILE A 37 -14.89 -6.91 -9.47
N VAL A 38 -14.76 -5.60 -9.62
CA VAL A 38 -13.77 -5.01 -10.55
C VAL A 38 -12.35 -5.34 -10.12
N ASN A 39 -12.02 -5.30 -8.84
CA ASN A 39 -10.69 -5.72 -8.35
C ASN A 39 -10.41 -7.20 -8.65
N LYS A 40 -11.41 -8.09 -8.49
CA LYS A 40 -11.27 -9.51 -8.85
C LYS A 40 -11.02 -9.69 -10.34
N GLN A 41 -11.72 -8.93 -11.20
CA GLN A 41 -11.50 -8.94 -12.64
C GLN A 41 -10.11 -8.41 -13.01
N ARG A 42 -9.63 -7.35 -12.36
CA ARG A 42 -8.28 -6.83 -12.55
C ARG A 42 -7.22 -7.84 -12.17
N ALA A 43 -7.42 -8.55 -11.06
CA ALA A 43 -6.50 -9.59 -10.61
C ALA A 43 -6.47 -10.77 -11.59
N ALA A 44 -7.63 -11.23 -12.06
CA ALA A 44 -7.74 -12.27 -13.08
C ALA A 44 -7.09 -11.86 -14.41
N ALA A 45 -7.23 -10.59 -14.80
CA ALA A 45 -6.60 -10.02 -15.99
C ALA A 45 -5.10 -9.69 -15.82
N GLY A 46 -4.53 -9.86 -14.62
CA GLY A 46 -3.15 -9.52 -14.33
C GLY A 46 -2.84 -8.02 -14.22
N GLU A 47 -3.87 -7.15 -14.23
CA GLU A 47 -3.77 -5.68 -14.12
C GLU A 47 -3.37 -5.20 -12.71
N THR A 48 -3.28 -6.11 -11.74
CA THR A 48 -2.90 -5.83 -10.34
C THR A 48 -1.48 -6.25 -10.00
N LYS A 49 -0.71 -6.82 -10.95
CA LYS A 49 0.67 -7.24 -10.71
C LYS A 49 1.57 -6.01 -10.51
N THR A 50 1.61 -5.50 -9.29
CA THR A 50 2.69 -4.60 -8.87
C THR A 50 3.96 -5.42 -8.84
N LYS A 51 4.93 -5.10 -9.71
CA LYS A 51 6.29 -5.61 -9.55
C LYS A 51 6.69 -5.30 -8.10
N HIS A 52 6.92 -6.33 -7.29
CA HIS A 52 7.30 -6.18 -5.90
C HIS A 52 8.57 -5.33 -5.85
N LYS A 53 8.44 -4.02 -5.60
CA LYS A 53 9.61 -3.15 -5.44
C LYS A 53 10.21 -3.53 -4.09
N PRO A 54 11.42 -4.12 -4.03
CA PRO A 54 12.05 -4.39 -2.75
C PRO A 54 12.14 -3.08 -1.97
N LYS A 55 11.76 -3.13 -0.69
CA LYS A 55 11.84 -1.96 0.19
C LYS A 55 13.28 -1.45 0.17
N ARG A 56 13.51 -0.25 -0.38
CA ARG A 56 14.83 0.37 -0.43
C ARG A 56 15.27 0.60 1.02
N ARG A 57 16.06 -0.33 1.58
CA ARG A 57 16.68 -0.16 2.91
C ARG A 57 17.58 1.05 2.81
N THR A 58 17.16 2.20 3.34
CA THR A 58 18.05 3.33 3.53
C THR A 58 19.09 2.93 4.56
N ALA A 59 20.36 2.88 4.16
CA ALA A 59 21.47 2.60 5.04
C ALA A 59 21.75 3.83 5.93
N SER A 60 20.86 4.15 6.87
CA SER A 60 21.04 5.30 7.77
C SER A 60 20.81 4.98 9.25
N ARG A 61 21.33 3.84 9.73
CA ARG A 61 21.40 3.57 11.19
C ARG A 61 22.72 2.92 11.64
N ARG A 62 23.86 3.26 11.01
CA ARG A 62 25.18 2.76 11.46
C ARG A 62 26.29 3.81 11.47
N LYS A 63 26.00 5.05 11.85
CA LYS A 63 27.07 6.05 12.11
C LYS A 63 26.76 7.05 13.22
N SER A 64 26.15 6.61 14.33
CA SER A 64 26.04 7.45 15.53
C SER A 64 26.42 6.76 16.85
N ARG A 65 26.85 5.49 16.83
CA ARG A 65 27.29 4.78 18.05
C ARG A 65 28.79 4.80 18.31
N SER A 66 29.60 5.35 17.39
CA SER A 66 31.07 5.32 17.52
C SER A 66 31.68 6.61 18.10
N SER A 67 30.92 7.71 18.24
CA SER A 67 31.47 9.00 18.70
C SER A 67 31.40 9.19 20.21
N HIS A 68 30.61 8.40 20.95
CA HIS A 68 30.47 8.55 22.41
C HIS A 68 31.32 7.57 23.24
N ALA A 69 32.10 6.70 22.58
CA ALA A 69 32.95 5.72 23.26
C ALA A 69 34.39 6.22 23.53
N ARG A 70 34.76 7.42 23.05
CA ARG A 70 36.15 7.93 23.18
C ARG A 70 36.35 8.98 24.28
N THR A 71 35.30 9.42 24.99
CA THR A 71 35.40 10.49 26.00
C THR A 71 35.34 10.02 27.46
N ARG A 72 35.34 8.71 27.73
CA ARG A 72 35.37 8.15 29.11
C ARG A 72 36.59 7.27 29.41
N ARG A 73 37.73 7.53 28.76
CA ARG A 73 38.99 6.82 29.06
C ARG A 73 40.21 7.74 28.93
N SER A 74 40.26 8.83 29.69
CA SER A 74 41.50 9.60 29.88
C SER A 74 41.69 10.16 31.30
N THR A 75 40.92 9.71 32.30
CA THR A 75 41.12 10.08 33.71
C THR A 75 41.14 8.85 34.61
N ALA A 76 42.02 7.88 34.32
CA ALA A 76 42.36 6.82 35.26
C ALA A 76 43.68 6.13 34.87
N LYS A 77 44.82 6.75 35.18
CA LYS A 77 45.98 6.04 35.77
C LYS A 77 47.01 7.04 36.32
N LYS A 78 47.14 7.00 37.64
CA LYS A 78 48.26 7.49 38.46
C LYS A 78 49.61 6.98 37.93
N SER A 79 50.61 7.85 37.92
CA SER A 79 51.94 7.62 38.49
C SER A 79 52.42 8.96 39.04
#